data_AF-A0A2V7WI79-F1
#
_entry.id   AF-A0A2V7WI79-F1
#
_cell.length_a   1.000
_cell.length_b   1.000
_cell.length_c   1.000
_cell.angle_alpha   90.00
_cell.angle_beta   90.00
_cell.angle_gamma   90.00
#
_symmetry.space_group_name_H-M   'P 1'
#
loop_
_entity.id
_entity.type
_entity.pdbx_description
1 polymer ?
#
loop_
_entity_poly.entity_id
_entity_poly.type
_entity_poly.pdbx_seq_one_letter_code
_entity_poly.pdbx_strand_id
1 'polypeptide(L)'
;MDLLRNRDLATLLVLAGLGAASHACAQAPPEVALQTLATGLAQPTAIANSGDARLFLTLQHGEIVVFENGRVLPTPFLDIRSLVSCCGERGLLGLTFHPRYSENGFFFVDYTNVSGDTVIARYRLGAGDPNVADPGSGVTLLTIP
;
A
#
# COMPACT_ATOMS: atom_id res chain seq x y z
N MET A 1 87.26 15.21 -6.02
CA MET A 1 87.29 15.89 -4.71
C MET A 1 86.52 17.18 -4.86
N ASP A 2 85.58 17.39 -3.93
CA ASP A 2 84.85 18.63 -3.63
C ASP A 2 83.78 19.07 -4.66
N LEU A 3 82.51 18.67 -4.50
CA LEU A 3 81.47 19.21 -3.58
C LEU A 3 81.42 20.74 -3.59
N LEU A 4 80.26 21.28 -4.01
CA LEU A 4 79.61 22.56 -3.71
C LEU A 4 78.71 22.89 -4.92
N ARG A 5 77.46 23.35 -4.85
CA ARG A 5 76.47 23.60 -3.80
C ARG A 5 75.22 24.05 -4.57
N ASN A 6 74.05 23.54 -4.19
CA ASN A 6 72.73 24.05 -4.62
C ASN A 6 72.63 25.58 -4.45
N ARG A 7 71.77 26.23 -5.27
CA ARG A 7 70.71 27.20 -4.90
C ARG A 7 70.29 28.04 -6.13
N ASP A 8 69.20 27.68 -6.79
CA ASP A 8 67.84 28.23 -6.59
C ASP A 8 67.57 29.43 -7.52
N LEU A 9 67.02 29.18 -8.71
CA LEU A 9 66.20 30.16 -9.44
C LEU A 9 64.75 29.68 -9.41
N ALA A 10 63.92 30.47 -8.74
CA ALA A 10 62.52 30.20 -8.46
C ALA A 10 61.69 30.11 -9.75
N THR A 11 61.12 28.93 -9.99
CA THR A 11 60.15 28.68 -11.06
C THR A 11 58.78 29.24 -10.65
N LEU A 12 58.20 30.05 -11.54
CA LEU A 12 56.89 30.67 -11.42
C LEU A 12 55.78 29.60 -11.33
N LEU A 13 55.00 29.61 -10.25
CA LEU A 13 53.87 28.70 -10.05
C LEU A 13 52.62 29.29 -10.73
N VAL A 14 52.23 28.74 -11.88
CA VAL A 14 50.90 28.99 -12.46
C VAL A 14 49.96 27.93 -11.89
N LEU A 15 49.07 28.33 -10.96
CA LEU A 15 47.93 27.50 -10.56
C LEU A 15 46.94 27.44 -11.72
N ALA A 16 47.01 26.37 -12.51
CA ALA A 16 45.89 25.97 -13.34
C ALA A 16 44.82 25.38 -12.41
N GLY A 17 43.76 26.14 -12.16
CA GLY A 17 42.59 25.62 -11.45
C GLY A 17 41.99 24.47 -12.25
N LEU A 18 42.17 23.24 -11.77
CA LEU A 18 41.36 22.09 -12.18
C LEU A 18 39.97 22.31 -11.58
N GLY A 19 39.11 23.01 -12.31
CA GLY A 19 37.67 22.92 -12.10
C GLY A 19 37.25 21.48 -12.38
N ALA A 20 37.14 20.66 -11.34
CA ALA A 20 36.46 19.38 -11.44
C ALA A 20 35.00 19.69 -11.79
N ALA A 21 34.64 19.52 -13.07
CA ALA A 21 33.25 19.46 -13.47
C ALA A 21 32.66 18.21 -12.80
N SER A 22 31.99 18.40 -11.66
CA SER A 22 31.10 17.40 -11.09
C SER A 22 30.02 17.13 -12.12
N HIS A 23 30.22 16.07 -12.92
CA HIS A 23 29.18 15.51 -13.74
C HIS A 23 28.21 14.84 -12.78
N ALA A 24 27.15 15.55 -12.42
CA ALA A 24 25.96 14.91 -11.87
C ALA A 24 25.49 13.92 -12.94
N CYS A 25 25.73 12.63 -12.72
CA CYS A 25 25.24 11.58 -13.61
C CYS A 25 23.72 11.63 -13.55
N ALA A 26 23.08 12.05 -14.64
CA ALA A 26 21.63 11.97 -14.76
C ALA A 26 21.25 10.49 -14.74
N GLN A 27 20.65 10.03 -13.64
CA GLN A 27 20.11 8.67 -13.59
C GLN A 27 18.91 8.58 -14.54
N ALA A 28 18.90 7.56 -15.39
CA ALA A 28 17.72 7.25 -16.20
C ALA A 28 16.51 7.02 -15.28
N PRO A 29 15.30 7.43 -15.69
CA PRO A 29 14.11 7.17 -14.91
C PRO A 29 13.95 5.67 -14.66
N PRO A 30 13.41 5.24 -13.51
CA PRO A 30 13.18 3.84 -13.22
C PRO A 30 12.26 3.22 -14.29
N GLU A 31 12.60 2.03 -14.76
CA GLU A 31 11.75 1.26 -15.64
C GLU A 31 10.61 0.66 -14.83
N VAL A 32 9.36 0.92 -15.25
CA VAL A 32 8.15 0.45 -14.59
C VAL A 32 7.43 -0.52 -15.51
N ALA A 33 7.15 -1.71 -15.00
CA ALA A 33 6.35 -2.73 -15.68
C ALA A 33 5.10 -3.05 -14.86
N LEU A 34 4.00 -3.34 -15.56
CA LEU A 34 2.77 -3.81 -14.92
C LEU A 34 2.77 -5.34 -14.90
N GLN A 35 2.47 -5.91 -13.74
CA GLN A 35 2.22 -7.33 -13.57
C GLN A 35 0.77 -7.53 -13.14
N THR A 36 0.03 -8.33 -13.90
CA THR A 36 -1.31 -8.76 -13.49
C THR A 36 -1.21 -9.74 -12.32
N LEU A 37 -1.81 -9.40 -11.18
CA LEU A 37 -1.87 -10.27 -10.01
C LEU A 37 -3.13 -11.15 -10.00
N ALA A 38 -4.27 -10.59 -10.38
CA ALA A 38 -5.55 -11.28 -10.39
C ALA A 38 -6.44 -10.77 -11.53
N THR A 39 -7.33 -11.63 -12.00
CA THR A 39 -8.35 -11.34 -13.02
C THR A 39 -9.70 -11.87 -12.56
N GLY A 40 -10.80 -11.38 -13.15
CA GLY A 40 -12.15 -11.87 -12.83
C GLY A 40 -12.71 -11.36 -11.50
N LEU A 41 -12.10 -10.33 -10.90
CA LEU A 41 -12.63 -9.66 -9.72
C LEU A 41 -13.84 -8.79 -10.11
N ALA A 42 -14.90 -8.86 -9.31
CA ALA A 42 -16.11 -8.07 -9.52
C ALA A 42 -15.91 -6.64 -8.97
N GLN A 43 -15.48 -5.72 -9.85
CA GLN A 43 -15.36 -4.28 -9.56
C GLN A 43 -14.56 -3.99 -8.27
N PRO A 44 -13.23 -4.24 -8.26
CA PRO A 44 -12.40 -3.91 -7.10
C PRO A 44 -12.36 -2.39 -6.86
N THR A 45 -12.53 -1.97 -5.61
CA THR A 45 -12.61 -0.55 -5.22
C THR A 45 -11.42 -0.06 -4.40
N ALA A 46 -10.82 -0.94 -3.58
CA ALA A 46 -9.65 -0.66 -2.77
C ALA A 46 -8.79 -1.90 -2.56
N ILE A 47 -7.53 -1.66 -2.19
CA ILE A 47 -6.57 -2.68 -1.81
C ILE A 47 -5.83 -2.25 -0.54
N ALA A 48 -5.66 -3.17 0.40
CA ALA A 48 -4.91 -2.94 1.64
C ALA A 48 -4.10 -4.18 2.04
N ASN A 49 -3.07 -4.01 2.87
CA ASN A 49 -2.38 -5.10 3.54
C ASN A 49 -2.55 -4.98 5.05
N SER A 50 -2.48 -6.11 5.76
CA SER A 50 -2.73 -6.15 7.21
C SER A 50 -1.48 -5.98 8.08
N GLY A 51 -0.37 -5.55 7.48
CA GLY A 51 0.97 -5.59 8.06
C GLY A 51 1.77 -6.83 7.66
N ASP A 52 1.18 -7.73 6.87
CA ASP A 52 1.81 -8.93 6.30
C ASP A 52 1.74 -8.92 4.75
N ALA A 53 2.10 -10.04 4.12
CA ALA A 53 2.18 -10.17 2.66
C ALA A 53 0.80 -10.34 1.96
N ARG A 54 -0.28 -10.52 2.72
CA ARG A 54 -1.61 -10.71 2.16
C ARG A 54 -2.15 -9.37 1.65
N LEU A 55 -2.80 -9.43 0.48
CA LEU A 55 -3.52 -8.29 -0.07
C LEU A 55 -5.01 -8.54 0.08
N PHE A 56 -5.73 -7.56 0.63
CA PHE A 56 -7.17 -7.59 0.84
C PHE A 56 -7.80 -6.64 -0.16
N LEU A 57 -8.68 -7.17 -0.99
CA LEU A 57 -9.31 -6.47 -2.10
C LEU A 57 -10.78 -6.28 -1.77
N THR A 58 -11.26 -5.03 -1.69
CA THR A 58 -12.70 -4.77 -1.57
C THR A 58 -13.34 -4.86 -2.94
N LEU A 59 -14.48 -5.53 -3.02
CA LEU A 59 -15.33 -5.64 -4.20
C LEU A 59 -16.57 -4.79 -3.97
N GLN A 60 -16.95 -3.98 -4.98
CA GLN A 60 -18.00 -2.95 -4.85
C GLN A 60 -19.30 -3.49 -4.25
N HIS A 61 -19.67 -4.75 -4.53
CA HIS A 61 -20.89 -5.37 -4.06
C HIS A 61 -20.95 -5.63 -2.54
N GLY A 62 -19.83 -5.54 -1.81
CA GLY A 62 -19.81 -5.75 -0.35
C GLY A 62 -19.00 -6.95 0.11
N GLU A 63 -18.04 -7.40 -0.67
CA GLU A 63 -17.15 -8.52 -0.32
C GLU A 63 -15.71 -8.03 -0.19
N ILE A 64 -14.95 -8.62 0.72
CA ILE A 64 -13.50 -8.47 0.79
C ILE A 64 -12.91 -9.83 0.46
N VAL A 65 -12.03 -9.92 -0.53
CA VAL A 65 -11.33 -11.16 -0.90
C VAL A 65 -9.83 -11.04 -0.58
N VAL A 66 -9.20 -12.16 -0.26
CA VAL A 66 -7.77 -12.21 0.05
C VAL A 66 -7.01 -12.71 -1.17
N PHE A 67 -5.97 -11.99 -1.58
CA PHE A 67 -4.94 -12.48 -2.47
C PHE A 67 -3.71 -12.88 -1.64
N GLU A 68 -3.34 -14.15 -1.72
CA GLU A 68 -2.22 -14.73 -1.01
C GLU A 68 -1.61 -15.87 -1.86
N ASN A 69 -0.29 -16.02 -1.83
CA ASN A 69 0.42 -17.10 -2.53
C ASN A 69 0.08 -17.18 -4.04
N GLY A 70 -0.03 -16.02 -4.69
CA GLY A 70 -0.24 -15.91 -6.14
C GLY A 70 -1.68 -16.16 -6.60
N ARG A 71 -2.65 -16.24 -5.68
CA ARG A 71 -4.06 -16.47 -6.04
C ARG A 71 -5.02 -15.74 -5.12
N VAL A 72 -6.23 -15.52 -5.61
CA VAL A 72 -7.37 -15.09 -4.79
C VAL A 72 -7.95 -16.32 -4.08
N LEU A 73 -8.17 -16.22 -2.77
CA LEU A 73 -8.79 -17.29 -1.99
C LEU A 73 -10.29 -17.39 -2.34
N PRO A 74 -10.85 -18.62 -2.37
CA PRO A 74 -12.25 -18.82 -2.76
C PRO A 74 -13.25 -18.32 -1.71
N THR A 75 -12.84 -18.33 -0.44
CA THR A 75 -13.66 -17.80 0.67
C THR A 75 -13.32 -16.33 0.86
N PRO A 76 -14.32 -15.43 0.87
CA PRO A 76 -14.06 -14.02 1.17
C PRO A 76 -13.62 -13.85 2.62
N PHE A 77 -12.76 -12.86 2.85
CA PHE A 77 -12.42 -12.39 4.19
C PHE A 77 -13.63 -11.84 4.94
N LEU A 78 -14.49 -11.08 4.25
CA LEU A 78 -15.72 -10.53 4.80
C LEU A 78 -16.79 -10.48 3.70
N ASP A 79 -18.01 -10.85 4.03
CA ASP A 79 -19.19 -10.68 3.18
C ASP A 79 -20.25 -9.89 3.95
N ILE A 80 -20.51 -8.67 3.49
CA ILE A 80 -21.53 -7.77 4.03
C ILE A 80 -22.49 -7.30 2.94
N ARG A 81 -22.65 -8.07 1.86
CA ARG A 81 -23.52 -7.72 0.72
C ARG A 81 -24.96 -7.37 1.13
N SER A 82 -25.46 -7.98 2.19
CA SER A 82 -26.80 -7.69 2.74
C SER A 82 -26.95 -6.28 3.33
N LEU A 83 -25.83 -5.62 3.65
CA LEU A 83 -25.80 -4.28 4.24
C LEU A 83 -25.51 -3.18 3.21
N VAL A 84 -25.03 -3.54 2.02
CA VAL A 84 -24.45 -2.62 1.03
C VAL A 84 -25.44 -2.35 -0.09
N SER A 85 -25.70 -1.07 -0.37
CA SER A 85 -26.24 -0.63 -1.65
C SER A 85 -25.09 -0.38 -2.61
N CYS A 86 -25.20 -0.86 -3.84
CA CYS A 86 -24.10 -0.81 -4.81
C CYS A 86 -24.45 -0.04 -6.09
N CYS A 87 -23.43 -0.03 -6.95
CA CYS A 87 -23.33 0.57 -8.28
C CYS A 87 -23.11 2.09 -8.29
N GLY A 88 -22.48 2.57 -9.37
CA GLY A 88 -21.99 3.94 -9.46
C GLY A 88 -20.87 4.16 -8.44
N GLU A 89 -20.97 5.24 -7.67
CA GLU A 89 -20.07 5.53 -6.55
C GLU A 89 -20.49 4.83 -5.25
N ARG A 90 -21.58 4.06 -5.25
CA ARG A 90 -22.02 3.30 -4.06
C ARG A 90 -21.40 1.91 -4.02
N GLY A 91 -21.17 1.42 -2.83
CA GLY A 91 -20.72 0.06 -2.58
C GLY A 91 -19.86 -0.02 -1.34
N LEU A 92 -19.04 -1.07 -1.26
CA LEU A 92 -17.89 -1.11 -0.35
C LEU A 92 -16.72 -0.38 -1.00
N LEU A 93 -16.24 0.69 -0.37
CA LEU A 93 -15.34 1.67 -0.99
C LEU A 93 -14.00 1.79 -0.27
N GLY A 94 -13.96 1.50 1.03
CA GLY A 94 -12.73 1.64 1.83
C GLY A 94 -12.47 0.45 2.73
N LEU A 95 -11.17 0.20 2.96
CA LEU A 95 -10.65 -0.77 3.91
C LEU A 95 -9.36 -0.23 4.52
N THR A 96 -9.25 -0.28 5.84
CA THR A 96 -7.98 -0.10 6.54
C THR A 96 -7.88 -1.02 7.74
N PHE A 97 -6.68 -1.53 8.00
CA PHE A 97 -6.38 -2.31 9.19
C PHE A 97 -5.97 -1.40 10.35
N HIS A 98 -6.29 -1.79 11.58
CA HIS A 98 -5.76 -1.11 12.76
C HIS A 98 -4.23 -1.23 12.78
N PRO A 99 -3.46 -0.21 13.23
CA PRO A 99 -1.98 -0.29 13.34
C PRO A 99 -1.43 -1.41 14.25
N ARG A 100 -2.32 -2.09 14.99
CA ARG A 100 -2.03 -3.21 15.90
C ARG A 100 -2.92 -4.42 15.55
N TYR A 101 -3.23 -4.58 14.26
CA TYR A 101 -4.12 -5.62 13.78
C TYR A 101 -3.65 -7.02 14.19
N SER A 102 -2.35 -7.28 14.19
CA SER A 102 -1.76 -8.54 14.66
C SER A 102 -2.06 -8.82 16.15
N GLU A 103 -2.31 -7.79 16.96
CA GLU A 103 -2.64 -7.93 18.38
C GLU A 103 -4.15 -7.99 18.63
N ASN A 104 -4.94 -7.18 17.92
CA ASN A 104 -6.35 -6.96 18.24
C ASN A 104 -7.35 -7.47 17.19
N GLY A 105 -6.89 -7.70 15.96
CA GLY A 105 -7.71 -8.15 14.84
C GLY A 105 -8.68 -7.09 14.30
N PHE A 106 -8.56 -5.81 14.65
CA PHE A 106 -9.51 -4.79 14.21
C PHE A 106 -9.17 -4.21 12.84
N PHE A 107 -10.21 -4.02 12.04
CA PHE A 107 -10.15 -3.32 10.77
C PHE A 107 -11.43 -2.50 10.57
N PHE A 108 -11.40 -1.60 9.60
CA PHE A 108 -12.46 -0.64 9.35
C PHE A 108 -12.82 -0.64 7.88
N VAL A 109 -14.11 -0.51 7.60
CA VAL A 109 -14.67 -0.44 6.26
C VAL A 109 -15.47 0.85 6.09
N ASP A 110 -15.50 1.33 4.85
CA ASP A 110 -16.36 2.42 4.39
C ASP A 110 -17.29 1.88 3.30
N TYR A 111 -18.60 2.00 3.49
CA TYR A 111 -19.58 1.52 2.52
C TYR A 111 -20.85 2.37 2.47
N THR A 112 -21.55 2.33 1.33
CA THR A 112 -22.91 2.87 1.22
C THR A 112 -23.93 1.82 1.68
N ASN A 113 -24.76 2.15 2.67
CA ASN A 113 -25.76 1.22 3.19
C ASN A 113 -26.99 1.10 2.26
N VAL A 114 -27.92 0.20 2.60
CA VAL A 114 -29.19 0.00 1.84
C VAL A 114 -30.11 1.23 1.79
N SER A 115 -29.93 2.20 2.69
CA SER A 115 -30.66 3.48 2.70
C SER A 115 -30.00 4.55 1.84
N GLY A 116 -28.77 4.31 1.36
CA GLY A 116 -28.00 5.27 0.58
C GLY A 116 -26.99 6.09 1.38
N ASP A 117 -26.90 5.87 2.70
CA ASP A 117 -26.00 6.62 3.58
C ASP A 117 -24.58 6.05 3.51
N THR A 118 -23.57 6.91 3.67
CA THR A 118 -22.18 6.48 3.90
C THR A 118 -22.02 6.00 5.33
N VAL A 119 -21.42 4.83 5.52
CA VAL A 119 -21.19 4.19 6.82
C VAL A 119 -19.73 3.82 6.99
N ILE A 120 -19.15 4.25 8.12
CA ILE A 120 -17.86 3.75 8.61
C ILE A 120 -18.14 2.74 9.72
N ALA A 121 -17.63 1.51 9.58
CA ALA A 121 -17.82 0.45 10.57
C ALA A 121 -16.50 -0.24 10.92
N ARG A 122 -16.35 -0.63 12.18
CA ARG A 122 -15.25 -1.49 12.66
C ARG A 122 -15.70 -2.93 12.68
N TYR A 123 -14.86 -3.83 12.20
CA TYR A 123 -15.01 -5.28 12.30
C TYR A 123 -13.78 -5.90 12.96
N ARG A 124 -13.87 -7.20 13.27
CA ARG A 124 -12.80 -7.98 13.86
C ARG A 124 -12.55 -9.28 13.09
N LEU A 125 -11.29 -9.70 13.07
CA LEU A 125 -10.87 -11.03 12.64
C LEU A 125 -11.66 -12.12 13.40
N GLY A 126 -12.07 -13.16 12.66
CA GLY A 126 -12.77 -14.31 13.21
C GLY A 126 -11.85 -15.22 14.04
N ALA A 127 -12.45 -16.12 14.81
CA ALA A 127 -11.69 -17.11 15.56
C ALA A 127 -11.24 -18.26 14.66
N GLY A 128 -9.95 -18.59 14.69
CA GLY A 128 -9.41 -19.83 14.13
C GLY A 128 -8.88 -19.76 12.69
N ASP A 129 -9.34 -18.81 11.88
CA ASP A 129 -8.82 -18.60 10.51
C ASP A 129 -8.37 -17.14 10.32
N PRO A 130 -7.07 -16.87 10.08
CA PRO A 130 -6.59 -15.50 9.86
C PRO A 130 -7.15 -14.85 8.58
N ASN A 131 -7.71 -15.63 7.66
CA ASN A 131 -8.26 -15.19 6.38
C ASN A 131 -9.79 -15.03 6.41
N VAL A 132 -10.44 -15.11 7.59
CA VAL A 132 -11.89 -14.93 7.73
C VAL A 132 -12.20 -14.01 8.90
N ALA A 133 -12.85 -12.88 8.62
CA ALA A 133 -13.41 -11.98 9.63
C ALA A 133 -14.73 -12.52 10.20
N ASP A 134 -15.12 -12.04 11.38
CA ASP A 134 -16.44 -12.29 11.94
C ASP A 134 -17.44 -11.24 11.41
N PRO A 135 -18.40 -11.60 10.52
CA PRO A 135 -19.39 -10.65 10.00
C PRO A 135 -20.33 -10.11 11.10
N GLY A 136 -20.48 -10.83 12.21
CA GLY A 136 -21.29 -10.40 13.36
C GLY A 136 -20.58 -9.39 14.27
N SER A 137 -19.28 -9.14 14.07
CA SER A 137 -18.49 -8.23 14.91
C SER A 137 -18.66 -6.74 14.56
N GLY A 138 -19.44 -6.42 13.53
CA GLY A 138 -19.59 -5.07 12.99
C GLY A 138 -20.12 -4.06 14.00
N VAL A 139 -19.41 -2.96 14.17
CA VAL A 139 -19.81 -1.80 14.97
C VAL A 139 -19.75 -0.55 14.10
N THR A 140 -20.90 0.03 13.78
CA THR A 140 -20.99 1.33 13.11
C THR A 140 -20.39 2.43 13.98
N LEU A 141 -19.48 3.19 13.41
CA LEU A 141 -18.80 4.31 14.06
C LEU A 141 -19.36 5.66 13.59
N LEU A 142 -19.75 5.75 12.31
CA LEU A 142 -20.26 6.96 11.69
C LEU A 142 -21.25 6.61 10.60
N THR A 143 -22.33 7.39 10.49
CA THR A 143 -23.28 7.38 9.38
C THR A 143 -23.47 8.81 8.87
N ILE A 144 -23.41 9.01 7.55
CA ILE A 144 -23.61 10.30 6.88
C ILE A 144 -24.73 10.09 5.83
N PRO A 145 -25.90 10.76 6.00
CA PRO A 145 -26.99 10.72 5.03
C PRO A 145 -26.68 11.42 3.69
#